data_AF-A0A7J2J775-F1
#
_entry.id   AF-A0A7J2J775-F1
#
_cell.length_a   1.000
_cell.length_b   1.000
_cell.length_c   1.000
_cell.angle_alpha   90.00
_cell.angle_beta   90.00
_cell.angle_gamma   90.00
#
_symmetry.space_group_name_H-M   'P 1'
#
loop_
_entity.id
_entity.type
_entity.pdbx_description
1 polymer ?
#
loop_
_entity_poly.entity_id
_entity_poly.type
_entity_poly.pdbx_seq_one_letter_code
_entity_poly.pdbx_strand_id
1 'polypeptide(L)' 'HVVAHSATTRVYLRKSKPPKRIARIFDSPNLPEGEAVFTITEQGIRD' A
#
# COMPACT_ATOMS: atom_id res chain seq x y z
N HIS A 1 4.43 -12.36 19.65
CA HIS A 1 3.18 -11.94 18.98
C HIS A 1 3.53 -11.51 17.56
N VAL A 2 3.12 -12.26 16.53
CA VAL A 2 3.39 -11.91 15.13
C VAL A 2 2.35 -10.89 14.69
N VAL A 3 2.79 -9.72 14.21
CA VAL A 3 1.97 -8.53 13.90
C VAL A 3 0.84 -8.80 12.89
N ALA A 4 0.92 -9.91 12.13
CA ALA A 4 -0.07 -10.29 11.14
C ALA A 4 -1.43 -10.72 11.73
N HIS A 5 -1.47 -11.27 12.95
CA HIS A 5 -2.67 -11.96 13.43
C HIS A 5 -3.82 -11.01 13.81
N SER A 6 -3.55 -9.73 14.04
CA SER A 6 -4.55 -8.72 14.42
C SER A 6 -4.85 -7.70 13.30
N ALA A 7 -4.25 -7.84 12.12
CA ALA A 7 -4.42 -6.88 11.02
C ALA A 7 -5.42 -7.39 9.98
N THR A 8 -6.55 -6.70 9.81
CA THR A 8 -7.60 -7.07 8.85
C THR A 8 -7.20 -6.81 7.40
N THR A 9 -6.31 -5.87 7.11
CA THR A 9 -5.81 -5.64 5.75
C THR A 9 -4.37 -5.20 5.82
N ARG A 10 -3.54 -5.80 4.97
CA ARG A 10 -2.10 -5.59 4.92
C ARG A 10 -1.73 -5.08 3.54
N VAL A 11 -1.03 -3.95 3.53
CA VAL A 11 -0.56 -3.30 2.30
C VAL A 11 0.95 -3.28 2.29
N TYR A 12 1.55 -3.79 1.22
CA TYR A 12 2.96 -3.70 0.94
C TYR A 12 3.25 -2.40 0.19
N LEU A 13 4.16 -1.58 0.70
CA LEU A 13 4.57 -0.31 0.08
C LEU A 13 5.97 -0.44 -0.53
N ARG A 14 6.11 -0.10 -1.81
CA ARG A 14 7.42 -0.01 -2.48
C ARG A 14 7.63 1.32 -3.18
N LYS A 15 8.91 1.73 -3.25
CA LYS A 15 9.33 2.90 -4.04
C LYS A 15 9.30 2.56 -5.53
N SER A 16 8.78 3.48 -6.34
CA SER A 16 8.94 3.49 -7.80
C SER A 16 9.90 4.62 -8.19
N LYS A 17 9.98 4.95 -9.49
CA LYS A 17 10.68 6.15 -9.95
C LYS A 17 10.04 7.38 -9.27
N PRO A 18 10.83 8.22 -8.56
CA PRO A 18 10.31 9.41 -7.91
C PRO A 18 9.50 10.28 -8.88
N PRO A 19 8.41 10.90 -8.42
CA PRO A 19 7.91 10.95 -7.04
C PRO A 19 6.98 9.78 -6.66
N LYS A 20 6.82 8.78 -7.52
CA LYS A 20 5.80 7.73 -7.39
C LYS A 20 6.13 6.66 -6.34
N ARG A 21 5.08 6.03 -5.83
CA ARG A 21 5.05 4.91 -4.87
C ARG A 21 3.98 3.92 -5.32
N ILE A 22 4.11 2.67 -4.86
CA ILE A 22 3.18 1.60 -5.21
C ILE A 22 2.73 0.94 -3.91
N ALA A 23 1.42 0.82 -3.74
CA ALA A 23 0.77 0.07 -2.68
C ALA A 23 0.19 -1.22 -3.27
N ARG A 24 0.52 -2.37 -2.70
CA ARG A 24 -0.03 -3.68 -3.08
C ARG A 24 -0.80 -4.29 -1.92
N ILE A 25 -2.00 -4.81 -2.16
CA ILE A 25 -2.69 -5.64 -1.17
C ILE A 25 -1.91 -6.95 -1.00
N PHE A 26 -1.38 -7.16 0.21
CA PHE A 26 -0.70 -8.39 0.59
C PHE A 26 -1.69 -9.43 1.15
N ASP A 27 -2.66 -8.97 1.94
CA ASP A 27 -3.69 -9.80 2.55
C ASP A 27 -4.90 -8.93 2.93
N SER A 28 -6.11 -9.39 2.61
CA SER A 28 -7.38 -8.74 2.97
C SER A 28 -8.54 -9.72 2.79
N PRO A 29 -9.53 -9.76 3.71
CA PRO A 29 -10.70 -10.61 3.56
C PRO A 29 -11.68 -10.13 2.49
N ASN A 30 -11.61 -8.85 2.09
CA ASN A 30 -12.63 -8.21 1.25
C ASN A 30 -12.07 -7.56 -0.02
N LEU A 31 -10.75 -7.45 -0.16
CA LEU A 31 -10.10 -6.82 -1.32
C LEU A 31 -9.28 -7.87 -2.08
N PRO A 32 -9.42 -7.94 -3.41
CA PRO A 32 -8.56 -8.79 -4.23
C PRO A 32 -7.11 -8.27 -4.19
N GLU A 33 -6.16 -9.16 -4.50
CA GLU A 33 -4.78 -8.73 -4.74
C GLU A 33 -4.75 -7.70 -5.89
N GLY A 34 -4.18 -6.53 -5.62
CA GLY A 34 -4.09 -5.44 -6.58
C GLY A 34 -3.01 -4.43 -6.20
N GLU A 35 -2.56 -3.64 -7.18
CA GLU A 35 -1.59 -2.56 -7.00
C GLU A 35 -2.23 -1.20 -7.31
N ALA A 36 -1.92 -0.20 -6.49
CA ALA A 36 -2.25 1.21 -6.72
C ALA A 36 -0.96 2.04 -6.77
N VAL A 37 -0.86 2.92 -7.77
CA VAL A 37 0.25 3.87 -7.89
C VAL A 37 -0.20 5.20 -7.30
N PHE A 38 0.64 5.82 -6.49
CA PHE A 38 0.36 7.14 -5.92
C PHE A 38 1.65 7.97 -5.87
N THR A 39 1.49 9.28 -5.75
CA THR A 39 2.58 10.25 -5.67
C THR A 39 2.63 10.90 -4.30
N ILE A 40 3.83 11.11 -3.75
CA ILE A 40 4.03 11.93 -2.54
C ILE A 40 4.45 13.33 -2.99
N THR A 41 3.62 14.32 -2.66
CA THR A 41 3.82 15.75 -2.93
C THR A 41 4.04 16.50 -1.63
N GLU A 42 4.39 17.78 -1.70
CA GLU A 42 4.46 18.67 -0.52
C GLU A 42 3.12 18.77 0.22
N GLN A 43 2.00 18.53 -0.48
CA GLN A 43 0.66 18.52 0.08
C GLN A 43 0.22 17.12 0.60
N GLY A 44 1.11 16.13 0.60
CA GLY A 44 0.81 14.74 0.96
C GLY A 44 0.55 13.83 -0.25
N ILE A 45 -0.27 12.80 -0.06
CA ILE A 45 -0.54 11.74 -1.05
C ILE A 45 -1.54 12.21 -2.11
N ARG A 46 -1.19 12.03 -3.38
CA ARG A 46 -2.03 12.28 -4.58
C ARG A 46 -1.97 11.07 -5.51
N ASP A 47 -2.90 10.96 -6.45
CA ASP A 47 -2.88 9.96 -7.53
C ASP A 47 -1.77 10.31 -8.55
#